data_AF-A0A806X8G9-F1
#
_entry.id   AF-A0A806X8G9-F1
#
_cell.length_a   1.000
_cell.length_b   1.000
_cell.length_c   1.000
_cell.angle_alpha   90.00
_cell.angle_beta   90.00
_cell.angle_gamma   90.00
#
_symmetry.space_group_name_H-M   'P 1'
#
loop_
_entity.id
_entity.type
_entity.pdbx_description
1 polymer ?
#
loop_
_entity_poly.entity_id
_entity_poly.type
_entity_poly.pdbx_seq_one_letter_code
_entity_poly.pdbx_strand_id
1 'polypeptide(L)'
;MRSIMATIQIRNLDDDVYDRMAKEASRQYRSIEGEARFTLTTTYPESPLSLREVWQKEAGQRIKWVFEKLREDGWFRYGQMSDPVSLAHLIGEPSPAALLDCLDGNSGPTFDMAFRMEKEFSCNANWIMSGNGEPFRTTSLGGQYESYFTSLLNETGSLDQDNELHFVRYSSKNQFDGTLLIIHRAGQVWECRYEYNRFCLSDNMGGQGRNNLFNFLKFVKLTLSDVNYKSWIYHDETDAYPAFAHHHPSHYILDMMRSEKNEWLQCMQQGNQPQGWTMNFNHDLNKLKQVSTSQSGVSDAPTYPHVAKLKTRFMQQLVQTLGKYHILCESWSEFEDEFIKRRPTGIPNSCIALKLLGTFHVFDNLNSLHNPSPEDVERRKALKYSLQEKNDFSSEEAIEFMEKISVRALTASDFIRAMAENNVRCSDEKKFVSKVNSSIESKSPDSNPVANNIISVALGHTFYFDDKSGTLKTDKVQILEGILQRDFCFTEEQMHQFMNMIKSGKE
;
A
#
# COMPACT_ATOMS: atom_id res chain seq x y z
N MET A 1 -34.69 13.52 34.84
CA MET A 1 -36.02 13.74 34.22
C MET A 1 -37.09 13.29 35.20
N ARG A 2 -38.04 14.16 35.58
CA ARG A 2 -39.26 13.71 36.28
C ARG A 2 -40.05 12.87 35.28
N SER A 3 -40.27 11.59 35.59
CA SER A 3 -41.24 10.77 34.88
C SER A 3 -42.60 11.47 34.97
N ILE A 4 -43.13 11.90 33.83
CA ILE A 4 -44.51 12.40 33.78
C ILE A 4 -45.38 11.15 33.96
N MET A 5 -45.88 10.91 35.17
CA MET A 5 -46.85 9.84 35.42
C MET A 5 -48.19 10.26 34.78
N ALA A 6 -48.47 9.75 33.58
CA ALA A 6 -49.77 9.90 32.95
C ALA A 6 -50.85 9.21 33.80
N THR A 7 -51.86 9.95 34.27
CA THR A 7 -52.94 9.42 35.11
C THR A 7 -53.83 8.45 34.33
N ILE A 8 -54.13 7.29 34.91
CA ILE A 8 -55.07 6.32 34.30
C ILE A 8 -56.49 6.76 34.64
N GLN A 9 -57.25 7.24 33.65
CA GLN A 9 -58.67 7.52 33.79
C GLN A 9 -59.49 6.41 33.15
N ILE A 10 -60.17 5.62 33.98
CA ILE A 10 -61.11 4.58 33.53
C ILE A 10 -62.53 5.15 33.69
N ARG A 11 -63.31 5.14 32.61
CA ARG A 11 -64.73 5.54 32.64
C ARG A 11 -65.60 4.30 32.52
N ASN A 12 -66.72 4.28 33.23
CA ASN A 12 -67.71 3.18 33.22
C ASN A 12 -67.09 1.82 33.58
N LEU A 13 -66.26 1.77 34.62
CA LEU A 13 -65.82 0.50 35.19
C LEU A 13 -66.98 -0.09 35.98
N ASP A 14 -67.32 -1.36 35.73
CA ASP A 14 -68.40 -2.04 36.46
C ASP A 14 -68.09 -2.05 37.97
N ASP A 15 -69.09 -1.78 38.80
CA ASP A 15 -68.93 -1.63 40.26
C ASP A 15 -68.34 -2.88 40.91
N ASP A 16 -68.70 -4.07 40.42
CA ASP A 16 -68.17 -5.34 40.91
C ASP A 16 -66.68 -5.54 40.57
N VAL A 17 -66.20 -4.95 39.47
CA VAL A 17 -64.79 -4.94 39.09
C VAL A 17 -64.02 -3.92 39.93
N TYR A 18 -64.61 -2.74 40.17
CA TYR A 18 -64.04 -1.72 41.05
C TYR A 18 -63.88 -2.25 42.49
N ASP A 19 -64.91 -2.88 43.05
CA ASP A 19 -64.89 -3.41 44.42
C ASP A 19 -63.83 -4.51 44.59
N ARG A 20 -63.68 -5.39 43.59
CA ARG A 20 -62.63 -6.42 43.57
C ARG A 20 -61.24 -5.78 43.53
N MET A 21 -61.05 -4.75 42.70
CA MET A 21 -59.77 -4.04 42.58
C MET A 21 -59.43 -3.26 43.87
N ALA A 22 -60.41 -2.61 44.51
CA ALA A 22 -60.24 -1.90 45.77
C ALA A 22 -59.89 -2.83 46.93
N LYS A 23 -60.49 -4.03 46.95
CA LYS A 23 -60.18 -5.07 47.94
C LYS A 23 -58.74 -5.57 47.81
N GLU A 24 -58.26 -5.83 46.58
CA GLU A 24 -56.87 -6.25 46.37
C GLU A 24 -55.86 -5.14 46.57
N ALA A 25 -56.17 -3.91 46.16
CA ALA A 25 -55.33 -2.75 46.47
C ALA A 25 -55.12 -2.59 47.98
N SER A 26 -56.19 -2.75 48.77
CA SER A 26 -56.13 -2.71 50.24
C SER A 26 -55.32 -3.87 50.81
N ARG A 27 -55.48 -5.10 50.28
CA ARG A 27 -54.73 -6.29 50.72
C ARG A 27 -53.23 -6.15 50.47
N GLN A 28 -52.85 -5.49 49.38
CA GLN A 28 -51.46 -5.30 48.94
C GLN A 28 -50.84 -3.97 49.38
N TYR A 29 -51.55 -3.17 50.19
CA TYR A 29 -51.13 -1.82 50.64
C TYR A 29 -50.77 -0.87 49.49
N ARG A 30 -51.54 -0.89 48.40
CA ARG A 30 -51.38 -0.03 47.22
C ARG A 30 -52.59 0.87 47.04
N SER A 31 -52.41 1.98 46.32
CA SER A 31 -53.56 2.73 45.81
C SER A 31 -54.27 1.92 44.72
N ILE A 32 -55.54 2.23 44.46
CA ILE A 32 -56.31 1.58 43.38
C ILE A 32 -55.62 1.77 42.02
N GLU A 33 -55.08 2.97 41.75
CA GLU A 33 -54.29 3.22 40.54
C GLU A 33 -52.97 2.42 40.54
N GLY A 34 -52.31 2.30 41.70
CA GLY A 34 -51.10 1.49 41.84
C GLY A 34 -51.34 0.01 41.57
N GLU A 35 -52.48 -0.52 42.03
CA GLU A 35 -52.89 -1.90 41.77
C GLU A 35 -53.30 -2.11 40.31
N ALA A 36 -53.99 -1.14 39.70
CA ALA A 36 -54.32 -1.17 38.27
C ALA A 36 -53.05 -1.19 37.42
N ARG A 37 -52.07 -0.33 37.71
CA ARG A 37 -50.77 -0.32 37.02
C ARG A 37 -50.02 -1.62 37.20
N PHE A 38 -49.91 -2.10 38.44
CA PHE A 38 -49.24 -3.35 38.73
C PHE A 38 -49.88 -4.52 37.96
N THR A 39 -51.21 -4.62 38.00
CA THR A 39 -51.97 -5.66 37.31
C THR A 39 -51.78 -5.53 35.80
N LEU A 40 -51.85 -4.34 35.22
CA LEU A 40 -51.63 -4.12 33.79
C LEU A 40 -50.21 -4.50 33.37
N THR A 41 -49.18 -4.07 34.11
CA THR A 41 -47.77 -4.43 33.83
C THR A 41 -47.51 -5.92 34.00
N THR A 42 -48.20 -6.58 34.93
CA THR A 42 -48.04 -8.03 35.18
C THR A 42 -48.81 -8.87 34.16
N THR A 43 -50.00 -8.41 33.75
CA THR A 43 -50.88 -9.11 32.79
C THR A 43 -50.40 -8.92 31.36
N TYR A 44 -49.87 -7.74 31.06
CA TYR A 44 -49.31 -7.35 29.77
C TYR A 44 -47.84 -6.95 29.98
N PRO A 45 -46.96 -7.91 30.29
CA PRO A 45 -45.53 -7.62 30.37
C PRO A 45 -45.07 -7.06 29.03
N GLU A 46 -44.11 -6.11 29.04
CA GLU A 46 -43.43 -5.73 27.81
C GLU A 46 -42.92 -7.02 27.15
N SER A 47 -43.36 -7.25 25.91
CA SER A 47 -42.88 -8.41 25.17
C SER A 47 -41.37 -8.29 25.08
N PRO A 48 -40.60 -9.32 25.50
CA PRO A 48 -39.15 -9.26 25.37
C PRO A 48 -38.85 -9.01 23.90
N LEU A 49 -38.02 -7.99 23.64
CA LEU A 49 -37.62 -7.64 22.28
C LEU A 49 -37.08 -8.89 21.59
N SER A 50 -37.52 -9.11 20.36
CA SER A 50 -36.93 -10.14 19.53
C SER A 50 -35.44 -9.86 19.34
N LEU A 51 -34.66 -10.91 19.07
CA LEU A 51 -33.23 -10.77 18.79
C LEU A 51 -32.96 -9.72 17.68
N ARG A 52 -33.86 -9.64 16.70
CA ARG A 52 -33.82 -8.63 15.64
C ARG A 52 -33.97 -7.21 16.19
N GLU A 53 -34.97 -6.96 17.02
CA GLU A 53 -35.21 -5.61 17.58
C GLU A 53 -34.09 -5.17 18.52
N VAL A 54 -33.54 -6.10 19.31
CA VAL A 54 -32.34 -5.85 20.13
C VAL A 54 -31.18 -5.43 19.21
N TRP A 55 -30.89 -6.25 18.19
CA TRP A 55 -29.84 -5.97 17.23
C TRP A 55 -30.02 -4.62 16.51
N GLN A 56 -31.23 -4.30 16.06
CA GLN A 56 -31.55 -3.03 15.38
C GLN A 56 -31.25 -1.83 16.28
N LYS A 57 -31.72 -1.87 17.52
CA LYS A 57 -31.48 -0.81 18.50
C LYS A 57 -29.99 -0.65 18.79
N GLU A 58 -29.27 -1.75 19.04
CA GLU A 58 -27.85 -1.71 19.32
C GLU A 58 -27.02 -1.22 18.12
N ALA A 59 -27.36 -1.65 16.90
CA ALA A 59 -26.71 -1.18 15.68
C ALA A 59 -26.97 0.32 15.48
N GLY A 60 -28.19 0.79 15.69
CA GLY A 60 -28.53 2.21 15.66
C GLY A 60 -27.72 3.04 16.66
N GLN A 61 -27.54 2.54 17.88
CA GLN A 61 -26.71 3.20 18.89
C GLN A 61 -25.24 3.26 18.50
N ARG A 62 -24.70 2.19 17.90
CA ARG A 62 -23.32 2.19 17.39
C ARG A 62 -23.11 3.20 16.26
N ILE A 63 -24.07 3.32 15.35
CA ILE A 63 -24.04 4.34 14.29
C ILE A 63 -24.07 5.75 14.89
N LYS A 64 -24.98 6.00 15.85
CA LYS A 64 -25.05 7.28 16.58
C LYS A 64 -23.70 7.63 17.23
N TRP A 65 -23.13 6.65 17.93
CA TRP A 65 -21.85 6.80 18.60
C TRP A 65 -20.72 7.16 17.61
N VAL A 66 -20.64 6.49 16.46
CA VAL A 66 -19.62 6.81 15.43
C VAL A 66 -19.77 8.26 14.95
N PHE A 67 -20.99 8.70 14.66
CA PHE A 67 -21.23 10.06 14.20
C PHE A 67 -20.90 11.11 15.26
N GLU A 68 -21.21 10.84 16.52
CA GLU A 68 -20.80 11.69 17.64
C GLU A 68 -19.28 11.74 17.76
N LYS A 69 -18.60 10.60 17.68
CA LYS A 69 -17.13 10.55 17.71
C LYS A 69 -16.47 11.27 16.55
N LEU A 70 -16.97 11.14 15.33
CA LEU A 70 -16.44 11.90 14.19
C LEU A 70 -16.58 13.42 14.39
N ARG A 71 -17.64 13.88 15.06
CA ARG A 71 -17.77 15.31 15.43
C ARG A 71 -16.78 15.71 16.51
N GLU A 72 -16.62 14.89 17.54
CA GLU A 72 -15.65 15.13 18.62
C GLU A 72 -14.20 15.16 18.11
N ASP A 73 -13.86 14.24 17.21
CA ASP A 73 -12.53 14.07 16.63
C ASP A 73 -12.23 15.08 15.49
N GLY A 74 -13.16 16.01 15.23
CA GLY A 74 -12.97 17.09 14.26
C GLY A 74 -12.92 16.63 12.80
N TRP A 75 -13.50 15.47 12.46
CA TRP A 75 -13.54 14.95 11.09
C TRP A 75 -14.30 15.89 10.14
N PHE A 76 -15.41 16.46 10.61
CA PHE A 76 -16.19 17.44 9.85
C PHE A 76 -15.50 18.81 9.92
N ARG A 77 -15.21 19.40 8.76
CA ARG A 77 -14.62 20.75 8.68
C ARG A 77 -15.62 21.81 9.15
N TYR A 78 -15.12 22.98 9.55
CA TYR A 78 -15.97 24.12 9.92
C TYR A 78 -16.99 24.43 8.82
N GLY A 79 -18.28 24.43 9.19
CA GLY A 79 -19.39 24.68 8.26
C GLY A 79 -19.84 23.49 7.43
N GLN A 80 -19.21 22.31 7.53
CA GLN A 80 -19.76 21.08 6.97
C GLN A 80 -20.94 20.60 7.81
N MET A 81 -22.02 20.24 7.13
CA MET A 81 -23.21 19.70 7.77
C MET A 81 -22.93 18.26 8.22
N SER A 82 -23.17 17.98 9.50
CA SER A 82 -23.00 16.66 10.13
C SER A 82 -24.30 16.13 10.72
N ASP A 83 -25.43 16.71 10.32
CA ASP A 83 -26.76 16.21 10.69
C ASP A 83 -27.07 14.89 9.96
N PRO A 84 -27.97 14.05 10.49
CA PRO A 84 -28.28 12.75 9.89
C PRO A 84 -28.69 12.77 8.41
N VAL A 85 -29.33 13.83 7.93
CA VAL A 85 -29.75 13.93 6.52
C VAL A 85 -28.52 14.13 5.63
N SER A 86 -27.63 15.03 6.03
CA SER A 86 -26.36 15.26 5.33
C SER A 86 -25.46 14.02 5.36
N LEU A 87 -25.43 13.29 6.49
CA LEU A 87 -24.67 12.04 6.60
C LEU A 87 -25.22 10.93 5.71
N ALA A 88 -26.55 10.81 5.58
CA ALA A 88 -27.17 9.86 4.66
C ALA A 88 -26.76 10.16 3.20
N HIS A 89 -26.70 11.44 2.83
CA HIS A 89 -26.24 11.84 1.51
C HIS A 89 -24.76 11.49 1.28
N LEU A 90 -23.88 11.75 2.26
CA LEU A 90 -22.45 11.45 2.17
C LEU A 90 -22.17 9.97 1.94
N ILE A 91 -22.86 9.08 2.66
CA ILE A 91 -22.71 7.64 2.44
C ILE A 91 -23.42 7.13 1.19
N GLY A 92 -24.09 8.00 0.42
CA GLY A 92 -24.76 7.64 -0.83
C GLY A 92 -26.12 6.96 -0.67
N GLU A 93 -26.85 7.19 0.43
CA GLU A 93 -28.24 6.72 0.53
C GLU A 93 -29.14 7.48 -0.47
N PRO A 94 -30.08 6.79 -1.13
CA PRO A 94 -31.04 7.43 -2.03
C PRO A 94 -32.05 8.33 -1.28
N SER A 95 -32.20 8.14 0.03
CA SER A 95 -33.09 8.90 0.91
C SER A 95 -32.59 8.83 2.35
N PRO A 96 -32.72 9.92 3.14
CA PRO A 96 -32.33 9.90 4.56
C PRO A 96 -33.15 8.94 5.42
N ALA A 97 -34.34 8.54 4.97
CA ALA A 97 -35.26 7.70 5.74
C ALA A 97 -34.61 6.41 6.26
N ALA A 98 -33.84 5.72 5.41
CA ALA A 98 -33.20 4.46 5.79
C ALA A 98 -32.20 4.63 6.94
N LEU A 99 -31.37 5.69 6.90
CA LEU A 99 -30.45 5.99 7.98
C LEU A 99 -31.19 6.43 9.25
N LEU A 100 -32.20 7.29 9.12
CA LEU A 100 -33.02 7.74 10.27
C LEU A 100 -33.72 6.57 10.97
N ASP A 101 -34.30 5.65 10.22
CA ASP A 101 -34.92 4.44 10.79
C ASP A 101 -33.90 3.55 11.52
N CYS A 102 -32.66 3.48 11.01
CA CYS A 102 -31.57 2.78 11.70
C CYS A 102 -31.19 3.49 13.00
N LEU A 103 -31.03 4.81 12.96
CA LEU A 103 -30.70 5.62 14.13
C LEU A 103 -31.77 5.48 15.23
N ASP A 104 -33.05 5.46 14.86
CA ASP A 104 -34.17 5.31 15.79
C ASP A 104 -34.37 3.87 16.27
N GLY A 105 -33.66 2.91 15.68
CA GLY A 105 -33.76 1.48 16.01
C GLY A 105 -35.03 0.81 15.46
N ASN A 106 -35.71 1.47 14.51
CA ASN A 106 -36.89 0.94 13.81
C ASN A 106 -36.47 -0.05 12.72
N SER A 107 -35.31 0.19 12.11
CA SER A 107 -34.67 -0.68 11.13
C SER A 107 -33.23 -0.96 11.53
N GLY A 108 -32.60 -1.93 10.86
CA GLY A 108 -31.18 -2.21 11.04
C GLY A 108 -30.42 -1.87 9.76
N PRO A 109 -29.14 -1.51 9.86
CA PRO A 109 -28.33 -1.21 8.69
C PRO A 109 -28.20 -2.44 7.79
N THR A 110 -28.14 -2.20 6.49
CA THR A 110 -27.76 -3.24 5.52
C THR A 110 -26.23 -3.40 5.51
N PHE A 111 -25.73 -4.56 5.07
CA PHE A 111 -24.28 -4.75 4.89
C PHE A 111 -23.68 -3.72 3.92
N ASP A 112 -24.42 -3.37 2.87
CA ASP A 112 -24.01 -2.36 1.90
C ASP A 112 -23.90 -0.96 2.54
N MET A 113 -24.89 -0.55 3.35
CA MET A 113 -24.84 0.70 4.10
C MET A 113 -23.64 0.74 5.04
N ALA A 114 -23.40 -0.34 5.79
CA ALA A 114 -22.25 -0.41 6.70
C ALA A 114 -20.91 -0.34 5.95
N PHE A 115 -20.80 -0.96 4.77
CA PHE A 115 -19.60 -0.89 3.93
C PHE A 115 -19.37 0.50 3.34
N ARG A 116 -20.44 1.20 2.93
CA ARG A 116 -20.36 2.59 2.48
C ARG A 116 -19.96 3.52 3.63
N MET A 117 -20.49 3.32 4.83
CA MET A 117 -20.04 4.02 6.02
C MET A 117 -18.56 3.77 6.33
N GLU A 118 -18.09 2.53 6.23
CA GLU A 118 -16.67 2.19 6.41
C GLU A 118 -15.78 2.93 5.41
N LYS A 119 -16.20 3.00 4.13
CA LYS A 119 -15.45 3.74 3.11
C LYS A 119 -15.42 5.24 3.32
N GLU A 120 -16.54 5.82 3.73
CA GLU A 120 -16.67 7.28 3.88
C GLU A 120 -16.05 7.78 5.19
N PHE A 121 -16.23 7.03 6.28
CA PHE A 121 -15.88 7.47 7.63
C PHE A 121 -14.78 6.64 8.29
N SER A 122 -14.21 5.65 7.57
CA SER A 122 -13.15 4.77 8.08
C SER A 122 -13.50 4.02 9.38
N CYS A 123 -14.79 3.91 9.68
CA CYS A 123 -15.30 3.09 10.77
C CYS A 123 -15.33 1.61 10.38
N ASN A 124 -15.48 0.72 11.35
CA ASN A 124 -15.49 -0.71 11.12
C ASN A 124 -16.92 -1.22 10.88
N ALA A 125 -17.20 -1.69 9.66
CA ALA A 125 -18.53 -2.23 9.34
C ALA A 125 -18.93 -3.42 10.24
N ASN A 126 -17.98 -4.28 10.63
CA ASN A 126 -18.27 -5.41 11.53
C ASN A 126 -18.67 -4.93 12.93
N TRP A 127 -18.04 -3.85 13.41
CA TRP A 127 -18.42 -3.26 14.69
C TRP A 127 -19.80 -2.62 14.61
N ILE A 128 -20.13 -1.89 13.53
CA ILE A 128 -21.48 -1.36 13.31
C ILE A 128 -22.52 -2.50 13.32
N MET A 129 -22.26 -3.54 12.53
CA MET A 129 -23.21 -4.63 12.33
C MET A 129 -23.39 -5.49 13.58
N SER A 130 -22.33 -5.88 14.29
CA SER A 130 -22.46 -6.88 15.37
C SER A 130 -21.77 -6.49 16.68
N GLY A 131 -21.17 -5.30 16.78
CA GLY A 131 -20.36 -4.89 17.92
C GLY A 131 -19.02 -5.63 18.02
N ASN A 132 -18.65 -6.43 17.02
CA ASN A 132 -17.41 -7.21 17.06
C ASN A 132 -16.21 -6.36 16.62
N GLY A 133 -15.15 -6.41 17.42
CA GLY A 133 -13.94 -5.62 17.21
C GLY A 133 -14.06 -4.22 17.78
N GLU A 134 -13.36 -3.27 17.15
CA GLU A 134 -13.29 -1.87 17.58
C GLU A 134 -13.97 -0.95 16.56
N PRO A 135 -14.46 0.23 16.96
CA PRO A 135 -15.21 1.13 16.09
C PRO A 135 -14.38 1.72 14.95
N PHE A 136 -13.10 2.03 15.18
CA PHE A 136 -12.15 2.40 14.14
C PHE A 136 -11.05 1.33 14.06
N ARG A 137 -10.55 1.06 12.85
CA ARG A 137 -9.54 0.03 12.66
C ARG A 137 -8.17 0.54 13.09
N THR A 138 -7.70 -0.01 14.21
CA THR A 138 -6.33 0.19 14.69
C THR A 138 -5.66 -1.17 14.89
N THR A 139 -4.58 -1.42 14.14
CA THR A 139 -3.89 -2.73 14.17
C THR A 139 -2.42 -2.57 14.57
N SER A 140 -1.83 -3.62 15.14
CA SER A 140 -0.39 -3.59 15.42
C SER A 140 0.40 -3.62 14.10
N LEU A 141 1.40 -2.75 13.97
CA LEU A 141 2.27 -2.69 12.80
C LEU A 141 2.95 -4.05 12.52
N GLY A 142 3.39 -4.73 13.57
CA GLY A 142 3.98 -6.04 13.44
C GLY A 142 5.42 -6.04 12.93
N GLY A 143 5.96 -7.23 12.70
CA GLY A 143 7.41 -7.44 12.49
C GLY A 143 7.82 -7.45 11.04
N GLN A 144 6.83 -7.63 10.19
CA GLN A 144 6.93 -7.54 8.75
C GLN A 144 6.40 -6.17 8.32
N TYR A 145 6.77 -5.10 9.05
CA TYR A 145 6.32 -3.75 8.72
C TYR A 145 6.76 -3.35 7.30
N GLU A 146 7.85 -3.93 6.80
CA GLU A 146 8.37 -3.71 5.45
C GLU A 146 7.32 -4.04 4.38
N SER A 147 6.56 -5.14 4.52
CA SER A 147 5.54 -5.51 3.54
C SER A 147 4.35 -4.54 3.55
N TYR A 148 3.98 -4.04 4.74
CA TYR A 148 2.97 -3.01 4.87
C TYR A 148 3.40 -1.74 4.13
N PHE A 149 4.55 -1.16 4.46
CA PHE A 149 5.00 0.07 3.78
C PHE A 149 5.21 -0.13 2.29
N THR A 150 5.79 -1.26 1.86
CA THR A 150 5.98 -1.56 0.43
C THR A 150 4.65 -1.64 -0.30
N SER A 151 3.59 -2.15 0.34
CA SER A 151 2.25 -2.19 -0.27
C SER A 151 1.59 -0.82 -0.45
N LEU A 152 2.10 0.22 0.25
CA LEU A 152 1.62 1.60 0.08
C LEU A 152 2.30 2.33 -1.07
N LEU A 153 3.46 1.82 -1.54
CA LEU A 153 4.27 2.48 -2.56
C LEU A 153 3.84 2.02 -3.95
N ASN A 154 3.87 2.96 -4.89
CA ASN A 154 3.70 2.69 -6.30
C ASN A 154 5.01 2.19 -6.95
N GLU A 155 4.98 1.96 -8.26
CA GLU A 155 6.11 1.44 -9.03
C GLU A 155 7.35 2.34 -8.98
N THR A 156 7.20 3.63 -8.70
CA THR A 156 8.31 4.58 -8.57
C THR A 156 8.87 4.66 -7.15
N GLY A 157 8.35 3.86 -6.21
CA GLY A 157 8.74 3.89 -4.80
C GLY A 157 8.19 5.10 -4.03
N SER A 158 7.18 5.77 -4.58
CA SER A 158 6.52 6.93 -3.95
C SER A 158 5.10 6.57 -3.50
N LEU A 159 4.45 7.46 -2.75
CA LEU A 159 3.01 7.35 -2.51
C LEU A 159 2.23 7.85 -3.73
N ASP A 160 1.05 7.31 -3.96
CA ASP A 160 0.09 7.90 -4.90
C ASP A 160 -0.29 9.32 -4.47
N GLN A 161 -0.68 10.16 -5.43
CA GLN A 161 -0.89 11.60 -5.21
C GLN A 161 -1.96 11.90 -4.13
N ASP A 162 -2.97 11.05 -4.00
CA ASP A 162 -4.06 11.20 -3.01
C ASP A 162 -3.75 10.48 -1.68
N ASN A 163 -2.54 9.93 -1.54
CA ASN A 163 -2.12 9.21 -0.35
C ASN A 163 -1.25 10.10 0.55
N GLU A 164 -1.57 10.12 1.84
CA GLU A 164 -0.76 10.80 2.86
C GLU A 164 -0.28 9.81 3.92
N LEU A 165 0.98 9.96 4.35
CA LEU A 165 1.57 9.15 5.41
C LEU A 165 2.01 10.02 6.58
N HIS A 166 1.57 9.64 7.78
CA HIS A 166 1.80 10.38 9.01
C HIS A 166 2.39 9.47 10.08
N PHE A 167 3.41 9.96 10.79
CA PHE A 167 4.02 9.31 11.95
C PHE A 167 3.74 10.13 13.19
N VAL A 168 2.96 9.60 14.12
CA VAL A 168 2.59 10.30 15.36
C VAL A 168 3.26 9.62 16.54
N ARG A 169 4.06 10.36 17.29
CA ARG A 169 4.55 9.91 18.60
C ARG A 169 3.48 10.23 19.64
N TYR A 170 2.87 9.19 20.20
CA TYR A 170 1.95 9.33 21.33
C TYR A 170 2.75 9.59 22.60
N SER A 171 2.55 10.77 23.19
CA SER A 171 3.20 11.23 24.41
C SER A 171 2.19 11.20 25.55
N SER A 172 2.46 10.42 26.59
CA SER A 172 1.55 10.23 27.71
C SER A 172 2.31 10.10 29.03
N LYS A 173 1.56 10.14 30.15
CA LYS A 173 2.11 9.83 31.48
C LYS A 173 1.97 8.35 31.85
N ASN A 174 1.11 7.63 31.14
CA ASN A 174 0.86 6.21 31.34
C ASN A 174 1.98 5.32 30.74
N GLN A 175 1.85 4.02 30.90
CA GLN A 175 2.83 3.05 30.40
C GLN A 175 3.01 3.06 28.87
N PHE A 176 2.09 3.63 28.09
CA PHE A 176 2.15 3.63 26.62
C PHE A 176 2.91 4.82 26.02
N ASP A 177 3.62 5.60 26.85
CA ASP A 177 4.42 6.72 26.36
C ASP A 177 5.44 6.27 25.31
N GLY A 178 5.50 7.02 24.22
CA GLY A 178 6.35 6.72 23.08
C GLY A 178 5.74 5.69 22.12
N THR A 179 4.45 5.35 22.24
CA THR A 179 3.77 4.57 21.19
C THR A 179 3.88 5.29 19.85
N LEU A 180 4.28 4.59 18.81
CA LEU A 180 4.27 5.11 17.44
C LEU A 180 2.94 4.77 16.79
N LEU A 181 2.20 5.79 16.35
CA LEU A 181 1.07 5.62 15.45
C LEU A 181 1.51 5.94 14.03
N ILE A 182 1.11 5.10 13.08
CA ILE A 182 1.32 5.25 11.64
C ILE A 182 -0.05 5.39 11.03
N ILE A 183 -0.34 6.58 10.53
CA ILE A 183 -1.62 6.91 9.94
C ILE A 183 -1.42 7.06 8.45
N HIS A 184 -2.10 6.22 7.69
CA HIS A 184 -2.14 6.28 6.23
C HIS A 184 -3.53 6.74 5.82
N ARG A 185 -3.57 7.75 4.95
CA ARG A 185 -4.78 8.22 4.32
C ARG A 185 -4.71 7.91 2.84
N ALA A 186 -5.70 7.22 2.29
CA ALA A 186 -5.87 7.00 0.86
C ALA A 186 -7.20 7.61 0.41
N GLY A 187 -7.15 8.82 -0.16
CA GLY A 187 -8.35 9.60 -0.45
C GLY A 187 -9.14 9.94 0.83
N GLN A 188 -10.31 9.33 1.02
CA GLN A 188 -11.14 9.51 2.23
C GLN A 188 -10.95 8.41 3.28
N VAL A 189 -10.26 7.33 2.94
CA VAL A 189 -10.05 6.21 3.87
C VAL A 189 -8.82 6.48 4.73
N TRP A 190 -8.97 6.31 6.03
CA TRP A 190 -7.93 6.46 7.03
C TRP A 190 -7.69 5.12 7.74
N GLU A 191 -6.43 4.70 7.78
CA GLU A 191 -5.99 3.53 8.54
C GLU A 191 -5.00 3.97 9.62
N CYS A 192 -5.11 3.36 10.80
CA CYS A 192 -4.14 3.52 11.87
C CYS A 192 -3.45 2.18 12.17
N ARG A 193 -2.12 2.23 12.24
CA ARG A 193 -1.31 1.17 12.83
C ARG A 193 -0.54 1.69 14.01
N TYR A 194 -0.29 0.84 15.01
CA TYR A 194 0.49 1.22 16.17
C TYR A 194 1.66 0.27 16.42
N GLU A 195 2.75 0.80 16.95
CA GLU A 195 3.87 0.03 17.46
C GLU A 195 4.27 0.53 18.85
N TYR A 196 4.36 -0.41 19.77
CA TYR A 196 4.72 -0.23 21.17
C TYR A 196 5.31 -1.54 21.73
N ASN A 197 4.85 -2.67 21.18
CA ASN A 197 5.22 -4.01 21.63
C ASN A 197 6.68 -4.36 21.31
N ARG A 198 7.19 -3.93 20.15
CA ARG A 198 8.56 -4.26 19.70
C ARG A 198 9.56 -3.21 20.02
N PHE A 199 9.13 -1.96 19.98
CA PHE A 199 9.90 -0.79 20.34
C PHE A 199 8.93 0.33 20.72
N CYS A 200 9.43 1.26 21.52
CA CYS A 200 8.75 2.51 21.83
C CYS A 200 9.73 3.67 21.64
N LEU A 201 9.18 4.87 21.49
CA LEU A 201 9.88 6.14 21.36
C LEU A 201 10.03 6.81 22.74
N SER A 202 10.45 6.02 23.73
CA SER A 202 10.65 6.44 25.12
C SER A 202 11.81 5.68 25.78
N ASP A 203 12.20 6.10 26.98
CA ASP A 203 13.38 5.58 27.70
C ASP A 203 13.18 4.17 28.25
N ASN A 204 11.94 3.69 28.27
CA ASN A 204 11.55 2.41 28.85
C ASN A 204 11.92 1.20 27.99
N MET A 205 12.77 1.38 26.97
CA MET A 205 13.08 0.39 25.96
C MET A 205 14.33 -0.45 26.29
N GLY A 206 14.16 -1.76 26.41
CA GLY A 206 15.27 -2.71 26.54
C GLY A 206 16.11 -2.87 25.27
N GLY A 207 17.26 -3.56 25.37
CA GLY A 207 18.23 -3.70 24.27
C GLY A 207 17.66 -4.26 22.96
N GLN A 208 16.74 -5.23 23.03
CA GLN A 208 16.07 -5.77 21.85
C GLN A 208 15.19 -4.73 21.17
N GLY A 209 14.42 -3.96 21.94
CA GLY A 209 13.58 -2.90 21.39
C GLY A 209 14.39 -1.81 20.72
N ARG A 210 15.53 -1.44 21.30
CA ARG A 210 16.46 -0.46 20.72
C ARG A 210 16.95 -0.90 19.35
N ASN A 211 17.32 -2.17 19.19
CA ASN A 211 17.72 -2.74 17.90
C ASN A 211 16.57 -2.74 16.90
N ASN A 212 15.34 -3.04 17.35
CA ASN A 212 14.14 -2.97 16.50
C ASN A 212 13.87 -1.55 16.03
N LEU A 213 13.95 -0.54 16.91
CA LEU A 213 13.79 0.87 16.55
C LEU A 213 14.87 1.29 15.54
N PHE A 214 16.13 0.92 15.77
CA PHE A 214 17.22 1.22 14.84
C PHE A 214 16.95 0.65 13.45
N ASN A 215 16.54 -0.62 13.36
CA ASN A 215 16.21 -1.26 12.08
C ASN A 215 15.02 -0.58 11.40
N PHE A 216 13.99 -0.22 12.16
CA PHE A 216 12.85 0.53 11.66
C PHE A 216 13.27 1.90 11.09
N LEU A 217 14.01 2.70 11.86
CA LEU A 217 14.47 4.02 11.39
C LEU A 217 15.39 3.91 10.17
N LYS A 218 16.23 2.87 10.12
CA LYS A 218 17.06 2.54 8.96
C LYS A 218 16.19 2.20 7.74
N PHE A 219 15.15 1.38 7.91
CA PHE A 219 14.20 1.08 6.85
C PHE A 219 13.52 2.33 6.33
N VAL A 220 12.98 3.19 7.20
CA VAL A 220 12.33 4.45 6.81
C VAL A 220 13.33 5.33 6.05
N LYS A 221 14.56 5.47 6.54
CA LYS A 221 15.60 6.29 5.90
C LYS A 221 16.01 5.78 4.51
N LEU A 222 16.02 4.47 4.29
CA LEU A 222 16.49 3.86 3.04
C LEU A 222 15.37 3.62 2.03
N THR A 223 14.19 3.24 2.49
CA THR A 223 13.08 2.78 1.64
C THR A 223 12.03 3.86 1.42
N LEU A 224 11.87 4.75 2.41
CA LEU A 224 10.93 5.86 2.35
C LEU A 224 11.66 7.20 2.11
N SER A 225 12.86 7.17 1.53
CA SER A 225 13.68 8.36 1.27
C SER A 225 12.97 9.38 0.39
N ASP A 226 12.23 8.90 -0.60
CA ASP A 226 11.54 9.71 -1.61
C ASP A 226 10.05 9.88 -1.29
N VAL A 227 9.62 9.42 -0.12
CA VAL A 227 8.23 9.52 0.34
C VAL A 227 8.06 10.76 1.19
N ASN A 228 7.11 11.62 0.82
CA ASN A 228 6.73 12.75 1.63
C ASN A 228 5.82 12.30 2.79
N TYR A 229 6.38 12.15 3.99
CA TYR A 229 5.62 11.90 5.22
C TYR A 229 5.73 13.07 6.19
N LYS A 230 4.71 13.18 7.06
CA LYS A 230 4.63 14.20 8.10
C LYS A 230 4.76 13.54 9.47
N SER A 231 5.49 14.17 10.38
CA SER A 231 5.60 13.69 11.76
C SER A 231 4.92 14.64 12.75
N TRP A 232 4.39 14.05 13.81
CA TRP A 232 3.57 14.71 14.82
C TRP A 232 3.89 14.18 16.21
N ILE A 233 3.61 14.97 17.23
CA ILE A 233 3.54 14.55 18.62
C ILE A 233 2.10 14.76 19.08
N TYR A 234 1.48 13.73 19.64
CA TYR A 234 0.17 13.84 20.27
C TYR A 234 0.33 13.76 21.79
N HIS A 235 -0.16 14.76 22.51
CA HIS A 235 -0.08 14.86 23.96
C HIS A 235 -1.37 14.36 24.60
N ASP A 236 -1.28 13.23 25.29
CA ASP A 236 -2.34 12.74 26.15
C ASP A 236 -2.01 13.04 27.61
N GLU A 237 -2.78 13.97 28.18
CA GLU A 237 -2.63 14.36 29.58
C GLU A 237 -3.28 13.38 30.55
N THR A 238 -4.04 12.40 30.03
CA THR A 238 -4.72 11.40 30.85
C THR A 238 -3.78 10.26 31.23
N ASP A 239 -4.01 9.68 32.41
CA ASP A 239 -3.32 8.46 32.87
C ASP A 239 -4.14 7.19 32.54
N ALA A 240 -5.13 7.32 31.65
CA ALA A 240 -6.00 6.22 31.26
C ALA A 240 -5.30 5.31 30.23
N TYR A 241 -5.79 4.07 30.10
CA TYR A 241 -5.36 3.19 29.02
C TYR A 241 -5.77 3.81 27.67
N PRO A 242 -4.86 3.91 26.68
CA PRO A 242 -5.17 4.54 25.40
C PRO A 242 -6.19 3.73 24.63
N ALA A 243 -7.31 4.37 24.31
CA ALA A 243 -8.35 3.80 23.48
C ALA A 243 -8.09 4.15 22.00
N PHE A 244 -6.96 3.68 21.44
CA PHE A 244 -6.53 4.08 20.08
C PHE A 244 -7.54 3.82 18.97
N ALA A 245 -8.40 2.83 19.18
CA ALA A 245 -9.43 2.42 18.23
C ALA A 245 -10.79 3.10 18.47
N HIS A 246 -10.92 3.90 19.54
CA HIS A 246 -12.12 4.66 19.88
C HIS A 246 -12.13 6.08 19.32
N HIS A 247 -11.01 6.52 18.77
CA HIS A 247 -10.89 7.76 18.02
C HIS A 247 -10.63 7.45 16.55
N HIS A 248 -11.21 8.25 15.67
CA HIS A 248 -10.90 8.21 14.25
C HIS A 248 -9.40 8.53 14.06
N PRO A 249 -8.67 7.89 13.12
CA PRO A 249 -7.24 8.13 12.96
C PRO A 249 -6.85 9.59 12.77
N SER A 250 -7.71 10.39 12.11
CA SER A 250 -7.46 11.83 11.94
C SER A 250 -7.40 12.61 13.26
N HIS A 251 -8.03 12.12 14.35
CA HIS A 251 -8.02 12.77 15.67
C HIS A 251 -6.59 13.12 16.11
N TYR A 252 -5.67 12.16 15.95
CA TYR A 252 -4.27 12.30 16.35
C TYR A 252 -3.47 13.32 15.51
N ILE A 253 -4.07 13.91 14.49
CA ILE A 253 -3.47 14.91 13.62
C ILE A 253 -4.26 16.23 13.66
N LEU A 254 -5.60 16.17 13.74
CA LEU A 254 -6.49 17.31 13.62
C LEU A 254 -6.80 17.98 14.96
N ASP A 255 -6.62 17.30 16.10
CA ASP A 255 -6.77 17.93 17.42
C ASP A 255 -5.61 18.91 17.67
N MET A 256 -5.75 20.15 17.21
CA MET A 256 -4.72 21.19 17.33
C MET A 256 -4.37 21.56 18.78
N MET A 257 -5.17 21.13 19.77
CA MET A 257 -4.86 21.34 21.19
C MET A 257 -3.90 20.31 21.73
N ARG A 258 -3.89 19.10 21.15
CA ARG A 258 -3.08 17.96 21.61
C ARG A 258 -2.02 17.53 20.60
N SER A 259 -2.21 17.81 19.32
CA SER A 259 -1.33 17.44 18.23
C SER A 259 -0.46 18.61 17.79
N GLU A 260 0.85 18.40 17.85
CA GLU A 260 1.85 19.32 17.33
C GLU A 260 2.54 18.69 16.12
N LYS A 261 2.59 19.41 14.99
CA LYS A 261 3.44 19.01 13.86
C LYS A 261 4.90 19.22 14.26
N ASN A 262 5.71 18.17 14.18
CA ASN A 262 7.08 18.20 14.69
C ASN A 262 7.99 17.32 13.82
N GLU A 263 9.24 17.73 13.62
CA GLU A 263 10.20 17.03 12.73
C GLU A 263 11.02 15.95 13.45
N TRP A 264 10.50 15.37 14.54
CA TRP A 264 11.24 14.40 15.36
C TRP A 264 11.79 13.23 14.52
N LEU A 265 11.03 12.74 13.54
CA LEU A 265 11.44 11.59 12.72
C LEU A 265 12.59 11.96 11.79
N GLN A 266 12.51 13.11 11.10
CA GLN A 266 13.57 13.63 10.26
C GLN A 266 14.83 13.91 11.09
N CYS A 267 14.66 14.47 12.29
CA CYS A 267 15.74 14.72 13.24
C CYS A 267 16.47 13.41 13.61
N MET A 268 15.72 12.35 13.95
CA MET A 268 16.30 11.04 14.22
C MET A 268 17.01 10.44 13.00
N GLN A 269 16.45 10.55 11.80
CA GLN A 269 17.08 10.03 10.58
C GLN A 269 18.40 10.71 10.22
N GLN A 270 18.54 11.99 10.57
CA GLN A 270 19.78 12.75 10.45
C GLN A 270 20.80 12.39 11.56
N GLY A 271 20.42 11.53 12.50
CA GLY A 271 21.25 11.09 13.60
C GLY A 271 21.24 12.05 14.80
N ASN A 272 20.23 12.89 14.91
CA ASN A 272 20.08 13.84 16.01
C ASN A 272 18.97 13.39 16.97
N GLN A 273 19.12 13.68 18.25
CA GLN A 273 18.10 13.41 19.25
C GLN A 273 17.01 14.50 19.18
N PRO A 274 15.71 14.14 19.11
CA PRO A 274 14.63 15.13 19.13
C PRO A 274 14.66 15.96 20.41
N GLN A 275 14.35 17.25 20.28
CA GLN A 275 14.36 18.18 21.41
C GLN A 275 13.36 17.74 22.49
N GLY A 276 13.78 17.78 23.76
CA GLY A 276 12.94 17.43 24.91
C GLY A 276 12.79 15.93 25.16
N TRP A 277 13.33 15.07 24.30
CA TRP A 277 13.34 13.62 24.55
C TRP A 277 14.56 13.27 25.40
N THR A 278 14.39 12.44 26.43
CA THR A 278 15.48 11.99 27.32
C THR A 278 16.14 10.68 26.88
N MET A 279 15.74 10.16 25.71
CA MET A 279 16.15 8.84 25.23
C MET A 279 17.65 8.75 24.98
N ASN A 280 18.33 7.89 25.74
CA ASN A 280 19.73 7.58 25.56
C ASN A 280 19.92 6.72 24.29
N PHE A 281 19.72 7.26 23.08
CA PHE A 281 19.79 6.54 21.78
C PHE A 281 20.90 7.07 20.85
N ASN A 282 21.77 7.93 21.37
CA ASN A 282 22.76 8.67 20.59
C ASN A 282 23.77 7.79 19.83
N HIS A 283 24.19 6.66 20.41
CA HIS A 283 25.08 5.73 19.72
C HIS A 283 24.44 5.16 18.45
N ASP A 284 23.17 4.78 18.54
CA ASP A 284 22.40 4.20 17.44
C ASP A 284 22.06 5.27 16.38
N LEU A 285 21.76 6.50 16.81
CA LEU A 285 21.58 7.65 15.93
C LEU A 285 22.85 8.00 15.15
N ASN A 286 24.03 7.95 15.80
CA ASN A 286 25.31 8.16 15.13
C ASN A 286 25.58 7.09 14.06
N LYS A 287 25.23 5.83 14.33
CA LYS A 287 25.28 4.77 13.31
C LYS A 287 24.30 5.07 12.17
N LEU A 288 23.10 5.53 12.47
CA LEU A 288 22.08 5.85 11.47
C LEU A 288 22.52 7.03 10.58
N LYS A 289 23.24 8.00 11.13
CA LYS A 289 23.82 9.12 10.38
C LYS A 289 24.78 8.67 9.28
N GLN A 290 25.58 7.63 9.56
CA GLN A 290 26.54 7.06 8.62
C GLN A 290 25.89 6.25 7.50
N VAL A 291 24.61 5.87 7.65
CA VAL A 291 23.85 5.25 6.56
C VAL A 291 23.57 6.34 5.51
N SER A 292 24.28 6.29 4.39
CA SER A 292 24.12 7.24 3.29
C SER A 292 22.86 6.94 2.49
N THR A 293 22.04 7.97 2.26
CA THR A 293 20.89 7.96 1.35
C THR A 293 21.35 8.16 -0.09
N SER A 294 22.41 7.49 -0.53
CA SER A 294 23.03 7.70 -1.84
C SER A 294 22.11 7.25 -3.00
N GLN A 295 21.13 8.08 -3.29
CA GLN A 295 20.56 8.37 -4.61
C GLN A 295 20.85 9.84 -4.90
N SER A 296 22.07 10.12 -5.37
CA SER A 296 22.36 11.36 -6.09
C SER A 296 23.23 10.98 -7.29
N GLY A 297 22.59 10.97 -8.46
CA GLY A 297 23.25 10.63 -9.72
C GLY A 297 22.31 9.95 -10.69
N VAL A 298 21.62 10.76 -11.48
CA VAL A 298 20.83 10.44 -12.67
C VAL A 298 21.43 9.28 -13.48
N SER A 299 20.63 8.24 -13.69
CA SER A 299 20.55 7.42 -14.91
C SER A 299 19.44 6.40 -14.69
N ASP A 300 18.32 6.58 -15.37
CA ASP A 300 17.20 5.65 -15.46
C ASP A 300 17.70 4.22 -15.70
N ALA A 301 17.62 3.37 -14.68
CA ALA A 301 17.71 1.92 -14.85
C ALA A 301 16.39 1.32 -14.37
N PRO A 302 15.71 0.50 -15.18
CA PRO A 302 14.44 -0.08 -14.80
C PRO A 302 14.63 -0.99 -13.57
N THR A 303 14.02 -0.62 -12.45
CA THR A 303 13.96 -1.47 -11.25
C THR A 303 12.98 -2.59 -11.54
N TYR A 304 13.48 -3.80 -11.78
CA TYR A 304 12.61 -4.91 -12.17
C TYR A 304 11.80 -5.48 -10.98
N PRO A 305 10.46 -5.69 -11.12
CA PRO A 305 9.56 -6.14 -10.05
C PRO A 305 9.87 -7.51 -9.44
N HIS A 306 10.77 -8.30 -10.04
CA HIS A 306 11.08 -9.67 -9.61
C HIS A 306 12.13 -9.74 -8.48
N VAL A 307 12.92 -8.68 -8.25
CA VAL A 307 13.98 -8.68 -7.22
C VAL A 307 13.41 -8.83 -5.80
N ALA A 308 12.26 -8.21 -5.52
CA ALA A 308 11.59 -8.27 -4.22
C ALA A 308 11.07 -9.67 -3.86
N LYS A 309 10.94 -10.58 -4.84
CA LYS A 309 10.47 -11.96 -4.64
C LYS A 309 11.61 -12.93 -4.33
N LEU A 310 12.86 -12.49 -4.44
CA LEU A 310 14.03 -13.32 -4.19
C LEU A 310 14.25 -13.48 -2.67
N LYS A 311 14.45 -14.72 -2.21
CA LYS A 311 14.54 -15.16 -0.81
C LYS A 311 15.92 -14.93 -0.19
N THR A 312 16.97 -14.75 -1.00
CA THR A 312 18.35 -14.64 -0.53
C THR A 312 18.95 -13.28 -0.84
N ARG A 313 19.58 -12.68 0.17
CA ARG A 313 20.25 -11.37 0.04
C ARG A 313 21.32 -11.35 -1.06
N PHE A 314 22.08 -12.44 -1.21
CA PHE A 314 23.08 -12.57 -2.27
C PHE A 314 22.44 -12.48 -3.66
N MET A 315 21.35 -13.21 -3.92
CA MET A 315 20.66 -13.17 -5.21
C MET A 315 20.00 -11.82 -5.45
N GLN A 316 19.37 -11.21 -4.44
CA GLN A 316 18.84 -9.86 -4.55
C GLN A 316 19.92 -8.85 -4.99
N GLN A 317 21.09 -8.90 -4.36
CA GLN A 317 22.22 -8.04 -4.72
C GLN A 317 22.77 -8.37 -6.11
N LEU A 318 22.88 -9.65 -6.48
CA LEU A 318 23.39 -10.08 -7.78
C LEU A 318 22.49 -9.60 -8.90
N VAL A 319 21.17 -9.79 -8.77
CA VAL A 319 20.20 -9.33 -9.77
C VAL A 319 20.16 -7.81 -9.86
N GLN A 320 20.28 -7.08 -8.74
CA GLN A 320 20.41 -5.63 -8.77
C GLN A 320 21.68 -5.16 -9.49
N THR A 321 22.82 -5.78 -9.18
CA THR A 321 24.09 -5.49 -9.85
C THR A 321 23.95 -5.73 -11.35
N LEU A 322 23.45 -6.90 -11.77
CA LEU A 322 23.29 -7.25 -13.19
C LEU A 322 22.25 -6.38 -13.91
N GLY A 323 21.14 -6.06 -13.24
CA GLY A 323 20.10 -5.18 -13.77
C GLY A 323 20.61 -3.77 -14.09
N LYS A 324 21.51 -3.21 -13.26
CA LYS A 324 22.18 -1.93 -13.53
C LYS A 324 22.94 -1.95 -14.85
N TYR A 325 23.48 -3.11 -15.23
CA TYR A 325 24.21 -3.30 -16.47
C TYR A 325 23.36 -3.91 -17.58
N HIS A 326 22.02 -3.89 -17.46
CA HIS A 326 21.07 -4.44 -18.43
C HIS A 326 21.31 -5.92 -18.75
N ILE A 327 21.77 -6.68 -17.76
CA ILE A 327 21.95 -8.11 -17.84
C ILE A 327 20.75 -8.78 -17.17
N LEU A 328 20.10 -9.69 -17.89
CA LEU A 328 18.82 -10.28 -17.53
C LEU A 328 18.88 -11.80 -17.54
N CYS A 329 17.98 -12.43 -16.78
CA CYS A 329 17.71 -13.85 -16.79
C CYS A 329 16.20 -14.02 -16.87
N GLU A 330 15.71 -14.89 -17.73
CA GLU A 330 14.27 -15.16 -17.87
C GLU A 330 13.69 -15.90 -16.65
N SER A 331 14.52 -16.62 -15.90
CA SER A 331 14.11 -17.49 -14.80
C SER A 331 14.83 -17.20 -13.49
N TRP A 332 14.87 -15.94 -13.04
CA TRP A 332 15.55 -15.56 -11.79
C TRP A 332 15.06 -16.34 -10.55
N SER A 333 13.78 -16.69 -10.49
CA SER A 333 13.20 -17.48 -9.39
C SER A 333 13.74 -18.91 -9.37
N GLU A 334 13.84 -19.56 -10.54
CA GLU A 334 14.38 -20.93 -10.66
C GLU A 334 15.89 -20.95 -10.42
N PHE A 335 16.59 -19.91 -10.90
CA PHE A 335 18.00 -19.69 -10.61
C PHE A 335 18.22 -19.63 -9.10
N GLU A 336 17.41 -18.86 -8.38
CA GLU A 336 17.54 -18.76 -6.93
C GLU A 336 17.17 -20.06 -6.21
N ASP A 337 16.10 -20.74 -6.61
CA ASP A 337 15.73 -22.00 -5.97
C ASP A 337 16.85 -23.05 -6.12
N GLU A 338 17.53 -23.12 -7.27
CA GLU A 338 18.73 -23.96 -7.45
C GLU A 338 19.95 -23.45 -6.66
N PHE A 339 20.13 -22.13 -6.56
CA PHE A 339 21.15 -21.53 -5.70
C PHE A 339 20.96 -21.93 -4.24
N ILE A 340 19.73 -21.87 -3.73
CA ILE A 340 19.40 -22.26 -2.35
C ILE A 340 19.66 -23.76 -2.12
N LYS A 341 19.28 -24.63 -3.07
CA LYS A 341 19.54 -26.08 -2.97
C LYS A 341 21.03 -26.41 -2.87
N ARG A 342 21.89 -25.65 -3.55
CA ARG A 342 23.35 -25.85 -3.58
C ARG A 342 24.11 -25.14 -2.47
N ARG A 343 23.44 -24.27 -1.71
CA ARG A 343 23.98 -23.49 -0.58
C ARG A 343 24.45 -24.28 0.67
N PRO A 344 24.10 -25.57 0.93
CA PRO A 344 24.55 -26.25 2.16
C PRO A 344 26.06 -26.53 2.25
N THR A 345 26.80 -26.42 1.15
CA THR A 345 28.24 -26.71 1.11
C THR A 345 29.05 -25.44 1.32
N GLY A 346 30.17 -25.49 2.05
CA GLY A 346 31.09 -24.37 2.35
C GLY A 346 31.82 -23.78 1.12
N ILE A 347 31.13 -23.67 0.00
CA ILE A 347 31.55 -23.10 -1.26
C ILE A 347 31.10 -21.62 -1.27
N PRO A 348 31.95 -20.67 -1.69
CA PRO A 348 31.57 -19.28 -1.85
C PRO A 348 30.34 -19.10 -2.75
N ASN A 349 29.49 -18.11 -2.43
CA ASN A 349 28.28 -17.83 -3.20
C ASN A 349 28.59 -17.48 -4.67
N SER A 350 29.70 -16.78 -4.93
CA SER A 350 30.20 -16.46 -6.28
C SER A 350 30.48 -17.72 -7.10
N CYS A 351 31.14 -18.73 -6.52
CA CYS A 351 31.38 -20.01 -7.17
C CYS A 351 30.08 -20.77 -7.49
N ILE A 352 29.06 -20.69 -6.63
CA ILE A 352 27.75 -21.32 -6.89
C ILE A 352 27.06 -20.59 -8.06
N ALA A 353 27.05 -19.26 -8.06
CA ALA A 353 26.49 -18.45 -9.14
C ALA A 353 27.18 -18.74 -10.49
N LEU A 354 28.51 -18.83 -10.50
CA LEU A 354 29.31 -19.21 -11.67
C LEU A 354 28.94 -20.59 -12.23
N LYS A 355 28.69 -21.57 -11.36
CA LYS A 355 28.25 -22.91 -11.78
C LYS A 355 26.84 -22.89 -12.37
N LEU A 356 25.96 -22.04 -11.83
CA LEU A 356 24.57 -21.92 -12.29
C LEU A 356 24.46 -21.18 -13.62
N LEU A 357 25.38 -20.28 -13.96
CA LEU A 357 25.45 -19.68 -15.31
C LEU A 357 25.60 -20.72 -16.44
N GLY A 358 26.15 -21.90 -16.14
CA GLY A 358 26.20 -23.00 -17.12
C GLY A 358 24.86 -23.70 -17.34
N THR A 359 23.86 -23.43 -16.50
CA THR A 359 22.52 -24.07 -16.54
C THR A 359 21.42 -23.08 -16.87
N PHE A 360 21.57 -21.81 -16.49
CA PHE A 360 20.58 -20.76 -16.70
C PHE A 360 21.07 -19.72 -17.70
N HIS A 361 20.19 -19.34 -18.63
CA HIS A 361 20.48 -18.32 -19.62
C HIS A 361 20.43 -16.92 -19.01
N VAL A 362 21.61 -16.38 -18.75
CA VAL A 362 21.80 -14.96 -18.39
C VAL A 362 22.38 -14.24 -19.59
N PHE A 363 21.77 -13.13 -19.99
CA PHE A 363 22.14 -12.42 -21.20
C PHE A 363 22.29 -10.90 -21.02
N ASP A 364 23.24 -10.31 -21.74
CA ASP A 364 23.43 -8.88 -21.87
C ASP A 364 22.50 -8.32 -22.96
N ASN A 365 21.55 -7.49 -22.55
CA ASN A 365 20.55 -6.88 -23.44
C ASN A 365 21.14 -5.76 -24.31
N LEU A 366 22.30 -5.21 -23.96
CA LEU A 366 22.94 -4.12 -24.71
C LEU A 366 24.14 -4.57 -25.56
N ASN A 367 24.51 -5.86 -25.49
CA ASN A 367 25.71 -6.41 -26.15
C ASN A 367 27.04 -5.70 -25.77
N SER A 368 27.00 -4.95 -24.68
CA SER A 368 28.12 -4.16 -24.15
C SER A 368 29.26 -5.01 -23.59
N LEU A 369 28.99 -6.24 -23.18
CA LEU A 369 30.03 -7.15 -22.68
C LEU A 369 30.90 -7.74 -23.80
N HIS A 370 30.46 -7.68 -25.05
CA HIS A 370 31.13 -8.35 -26.17
C HIS A 370 31.64 -7.38 -27.23
N ASN A 371 31.32 -6.09 -27.13
CA ASN A 371 31.73 -5.06 -28.08
C ASN A 371 33.08 -4.42 -27.70
N PRO A 372 34.06 -4.27 -28.62
CA PRO A 372 35.35 -3.65 -28.33
C PRO A 372 35.31 -2.12 -28.18
N SER A 373 34.15 -1.46 -28.20
CA SER A 373 34.07 0.00 -28.08
C SER A 373 34.67 0.52 -26.77
N PRO A 374 35.26 1.74 -26.74
CA PRO A 374 35.84 2.31 -25.51
C PRO A 374 34.84 2.43 -24.36
N GLU A 375 33.58 2.78 -24.67
CA GLU A 375 32.50 2.90 -23.68
C GLU A 375 32.14 1.52 -23.08
N ASP A 376 32.11 0.49 -23.91
CA ASP A 376 31.85 -0.89 -23.51
C ASP A 376 33.00 -1.49 -22.70
N VAL A 377 34.25 -1.11 -22.98
CA VAL A 377 35.42 -1.45 -22.17
C VAL A 377 35.29 -0.87 -20.75
N GLU A 378 34.90 0.40 -20.62
CA GLU A 378 34.71 1.03 -19.32
C GLU A 378 33.50 0.43 -18.57
N ARG A 379 32.44 0.09 -19.29
CA ARG A 379 31.28 -0.60 -18.73
C ARG A 379 31.62 -2.00 -18.21
N ARG A 380 32.43 -2.77 -18.94
CA ARG A 380 32.96 -4.06 -18.48
C ARG A 380 33.78 -3.90 -17.20
N LYS A 381 34.66 -2.90 -17.13
CA LYS A 381 35.42 -2.61 -15.91
C LYS A 381 34.49 -2.28 -14.74
N ALA A 382 33.49 -1.43 -14.96
CA ALA A 382 32.53 -1.03 -13.93
C ALA A 382 31.70 -2.22 -13.41
N LEU A 383 31.25 -3.11 -14.29
CA LEU A 383 30.56 -4.35 -13.91
C LEU A 383 31.48 -5.25 -13.08
N LYS A 384 32.72 -5.46 -13.53
CA LYS A 384 33.71 -6.25 -12.80
C LYS A 384 33.89 -5.72 -11.37
N TYR A 385 34.12 -4.43 -11.21
CA TYR A 385 34.25 -3.81 -9.88
C TYR A 385 32.99 -3.98 -9.03
N SER A 386 31.81 -3.85 -9.63
CA SER A 386 30.54 -4.02 -8.92
C SER A 386 30.33 -5.45 -8.42
N LEU A 387 30.71 -6.46 -9.23
CA LEU A 387 30.65 -7.87 -8.82
C LEU A 387 31.61 -8.16 -7.66
N GLN A 388 32.81 -7.55 -7.67
CA GLN A 388 33.78 -7.72 -6.59
C GLN A 388 33.32 -7.05 -5.29
N GLU A 389 32.83 -5.81 -5.37
CA GLU A 389 32.47 -5.01 -4.19
C GLU A 389 31.14 -5.44 -3.58
N LYS A 390 30.15 -5.78 -4.41
CA LYS A 390 28.76 -5.97 -3.97
C LYS A 390 28.34 -7.44 -3.88
N ASN A 391 29.07 -8.33 -4.54
CA ASN A 391 28.70 -9.74 -4.67
C ASN A 391 29.84 -10.70 -4.27
N ASP A 392 30.88 -10.20 -3.59
CA ASP A 392 32.00 -10.98 -3.06
C ASP A 392 32.73 -11.84 -4.12
N PHE A 393 32.71 -11.43 -5.39
CA PHE A 393 33.47 -12.13 -6.44
C PHE A 393 34.96 -11.81 -6.30
N SER A 394 35.81 -12.83 -6.47
CA SER A 394 37.23 -12.58 -6.73
C SER A 394 37.41 -11.89 -8.10
N SER A 395 38.58 -11.29 -8.34
CA SER A 395 38.88 -10.68 -9.66
C SER A 395 38.77 -11.68 -10.80
N GLU A 396 39.20 -12.92 -10.57
CA GLU A 396 39.18 -14.02 -11.55
C GLU A 396 37.75 -14.53 -11.76
N GLU A 397 36.99 -14.70 -10.67
CA GLU A 397 35.60 -15.12 -10.71
C GLU A 397 34.71 -14.10 -11.45
N ALA A 398 34.93 -12.80 -11.24
CA ALA A 398 34.16 -11.76 -11.92
C ALA A 398 34.41 -11.75 -13.44
N ILE A 399 35.66 -11.99 -13.88
CA ILE A 399 36.00 -12.13 -15.30
C ILE A 399 35.31 -13.36 -15.88
N GLU A 400 35.46 -14.52 -15.23
CA GLU A 400 34.83 -15.76 -15.69
C GLU A 400 33.30 -15.65 -15.74
N PHE A 401 32.70 -14.93 -14.78
CA PHE A 401 31.26 -14.72 -14.73
C PHE A 401 30.79 -13.90 -15.91
N MET A 402 31.49 -12.81 -16.23
CA MET A 402 31.17 -11.95 -17.36
C MET A 402 31.33 -12.66 -18.71
N GLU A 403 32.37 -13.47 -18.88
CA GLU A 403 32.61 -14.24 -20.11
C GLU A 403 31.50 -15.27 -20.39
N LYS A 404 30.82 -15.75 -19.35
CA LYS A 404 29.70 -16.71 -19.47
C LYS A 404 28.34 -16.08 -19.74
N ILE A 405 28.22 -14.75 -19.68
CA ILE A 405 26.97 -14.05 -19.98
C ILE A 405 26.77 -14.01 -21.50
N SER A 406 25.67 -14.59 -21.97
CA SER A 406 25.31 -14.64 -23.39
C SER A 406 24.81 -13.28 -23.89
N VAL A 407 24.62 -13.11 -25.20
CA VAL A 407 23.94 -11.93 -25.77
C VAL A 407 22.47 -12.29 -26.02
N ARG A 408 21.52 -11.39 -25.74
CA ARG A 408 20.10 -11.66 -26.03
C ARG A 408 19.89 -11.78 -27.54
N ALA A 409 19.33 -12.89 -28.01
CA ALA A 409 18.83 -12.99 -29.37
C ALA A 409 17.46 -12.29 -29.46
N LEU A 410 17.42 -11.07 -30.02
CA LEU A 410 16.15 -10.41 -30.36
C LEU A 410 15.39 -11.26 -31.37
N THR A 411 14.05 -11.40 -31.24
CA THR A 411 13.22 -12.12 -32.22
C THR A 411 12.23 -11.20 -32.93
N ALA A 412 11.68 -11.66 -34.07
CA ALA A 412 10.62 -10.95 -34.78
C ALA A 412 9.37 -10.72 -33.90
N SER A 413 9.07 -11.69 -33.03
CA SER A 413 7.93 -11.63 -32.11
C SER A 413 8.12 -10.58 -31.02
N ASP A 414 9.35 -10.40 -30.53
CA ASP A 414 9.66 -9.35 -29.55
C ASP A 414 9.44 -7.95 -30.13
N PHE A 415 9.77 -7.75 -31.41
CA PHE A 415 9.50 -6.51 -32.13
C PHE A 415 8.00 -6.21 -32.22
N ILE A 416 7.19 -7.18 -32.65
CA ILE A 416 5.73 -7.01 -32.75
C ILE A 416 5.11 -6.66 -31.39
N ARG A 417 5.53 -7.35 -30.33
CA ARG A 417 5.03 -7.09 -28.97
C ARG A 417 5.37 -5.66 -28.51
N ALA A 418 6.62 -5.21 -28.68
CA ALA A 418 7.06 -3.88 -28.26
C ALA A 418 6.31 -2.75 -29.00
N MET A 419 6.00 -2.95 -30.29
CA MET A 419 5.19 -2.01 -31.07
C MET A 419 3.74 -1.98 -30.57
N ALA A 420 3.14 -3.14 -30.30
CA ALA A 420 1.74 -3.25 -29.86
C ALA A 420 1.50 -2.59 -28.49
N GLU A 421 2.43 -2.72 -27.55
CA GLU A 421 2.40 -2.03 -26.23
C GLU A 421 2.38 -0.50 -26.35
N ASN A 422 2.82 0.02 -27.50
CA ASN A 422 2.82 1.45 -27.82
C ASN A 422 1.75 1.82 -28.84
N ASN A 423 0.69 1.01 -28.94
CA ASN A 423 -0.46 1.17 -29.83
C ASN A 423 -0.09 1.18 -31.32
N VAL A 424 1.04 0.59 -31.72
CA VAL A 424 1.41 0.41 -33.12
C VAL A 424 1.23 -1.05 -33.49
N ARG A 425 0.34 -1.34 -34.44
CA ARG A 425 0.05 -2.71 -34.88
C ARG A 425 0.54 -2.96 -36.28
N CYS A 426 0.93 -4.20 -36.57
CA CYS A 426 1.27 -4.61 -37.92
C CYS A 426 0.02 -5.14 -38.64
N SER A 427 -0.18 -4.73 -39.89
CA SER A 427 -1.29 -5.18 -40.74
C SER A 427 -1.34 -6.70 -40.97
N ASP A 428 -0.19 -7.38 -40.94
CA ASP A 428 -0.07 -8.83 -41.10
C ASP A 428 1.11 -9.37 -40.28
N GLU A 429 0.90 -9.49 -38.97
CA GLU A 429 1.90 -9.95 -38.00
C GLU A 429 2.47 -11.34 -38.36
N LYS A 430 1.61 -12.26 -38.83
CA LYS A 430 2.02 -13.64 -39.16
C LYS A 430 2.99 -13.64 -40.34
N LYS A 431 2.71 -12.84 -41.37
CA LYS A 431 3.59 -12.71 -42.54
C LYS A 431 4.89 -11.98 -42.20
N PHE A 432 4.84 -10.97 -41.34
CA PHE A 432 6.03 -10.29 -40.83
C PHE A 432 6.97 -11.27 -40.12
N VAL A 433 6.46 -12.00 -39.12
CA VAL A 433 7.24 -12.96 -38.33
C VAL A 433 7.82 -14.07 -39.22
N SER A 434 7.00 -14.62 -40.13
CA SER A 434 7.46 -15.66 -41.07
C SER A 434 8.59 -15.16 -41.97
N LYS A 435 8.51 -13.93 -42.49
CA LYS A 435 9.56 -13.35 -43.35
C LYS A 435 10.86 -13.09 -42.60
N VAL A 436 10.79 -12.52 -41.39
CA VAL A 436 11.99 -12.30 -40.57
C VAL A 436 12.69 -13.64 -40.28
N ASN A 437 11.92 -14.66 -39.87
CA ASN A 437 12.47 -15.99 -39.58
C ASN A 437 13.10 -16.64 -40.82
N SER A 438 12.45 -16.56 -41.99
CA SER A 438 13.02 -17.08 -43.24
C SER A 438 14.29 -16.35 -43.70
N SER A 439 14.43 -15.05 -43.36
CA SER A 439 15.62 -14.25 -43.68
C SER A 439 16.80 -14.61 -42.78
N ILE A 440 16.54 -15.03 -41.54
CA ILE A 440 17.55 -15.45 -40.56
C ILE A 440 18.16 -16.81 -40.97
N GLU A 441 17.36 -17.75 -41.45
CA GLU A 441 17.82 -19.08 -41.89
C GLU A 441 18.77 -19.04 -43.11
N SER A 442 18.89 -17.89 -43.79
CA SER A 442 19.60 -17.75 -45.07
C SER A 442 20.98 -17.07 -45.00
N LYS A 443 21.46 -16.60 -43.83
CA LYS A 443 22.71 -15.81 -43.73
C LYS A 443 23.65 -16.26 -42.59
N SER A 444 24.96 -16.09 -42.84
CA SER A 444 26.14 -16.47 -42.02
C SER A 444 26.19 -15.81 -40.62
N PRO A 445 26.85 -16.41 -39.61
CA PRO A 445 26.70 -16.06 -38.18
C PRO A 445 27.33 -14.75 -37.67
N ASP A 446 28.05 -13.99 -38.50
CA ASP A 446 29.03 -13.01 -37.98
C ASP A 446 28.54 -11.55 -37.82
N SER A 447 27.24 -11.30 -37.70
CA SER A 447 26.71 -10.02 -37.21
C SER A 447 25.24 -10.19 -36.85
N ASN A 448 24.75 -9.52 -35.80
CA ASN A 448 23.40 -9.65 -35.22
C ASN A 448 22.31 -9.78 -36.31
N PRO A 449 21.99 -11.01 -36.79
CA PRO A 449 21.34 -11.19 -38.07
C PRO A 449 19.85 -10.83 -37.96
N VAL A 450 19.32 -10.89 -36.74
CA VAL A 450 17.91 -10.68 -36.47
C VAL A 450 17.57 -9.19 -36.51
N ALA A 451 18.36 -8.30 -35.91
CA ALA A 451 18.09 -6.86 -35.92
C ALA A 451 18.07 -6.31 -37.36
N ASN A 452 19.08 -6.65 -38.17
CA ASN A 452 19.16 -6.23 -39.57
C ASN A 452 17.99 -6.79 -40.41
N ASN A 453 17.56 -8.03 -40.14
CA ASN A 453 16.42 -8.63 -40.81
C ASN A 453 15.09 -8.00 -40.36
N ILE A 454 14.95 -7.68 -39.07
CA ILE A 454 13.78 -6.97 -38.53
C ILE A 454 13.64 -5.61 -39.22
N ILE A 455 14.72 -4.81 -39.28
CA ILE A 455 14.73 -3.50 -39.95
C ILE A 455 14.30 -3.65 -41.41
N SER A 456 14.95 -4.55 -42.15
CA SER A 456 14.69 -4.74 -43.57
C SER A 456 13.26 -5.21 -43.86
N VAL A 457 12.67 -6.05 -43.01
CA VAL A 457 11.32 -6.56 -43.19
C VAL A 457 10.28 -5.55 -42.72
N ALA A 458 10.56 -4.79 -41.64
CA ALA A 458 9.67 -3.78 -41.07
C ALA A 458 9.39 -2.65 -42.07
N LEU A 459 10.42 -2.15 -42.76
CA LEU A 459 10.28 -1.13 -43.81
C LEU A 459 9.47 -1.60 -45.04
N GLY A 460 9.15 -2.91 -45.12
CA GLY A 460 8.32 -3.47 -46.18
C GLY A 460 6.90 -3.86 -45.74
N HIS A 461 6.50 -3.57 -44.50
CA HIS A 461 5.17 -3.89 -43.96
C HIS A 461 4.44 -2.62 -43.51
N THR A 462 3.11 -2.68 -43.54
CA THR A 462 2.28 -1.57 -43.08
C THR A 462 2.03 -1.68 -41.58
N PHE A 463 2.34 -0.61 -40.86
CA PHE A 463 2.05 -0.44 -39.44
C PHE A 463 1.01 0.67 -39.25
N TYR A 464 0.13 0.52 -38.27
CA TYR A 464 -0.92 1.48 -37.98
C TYR A 464 -0.99 1.83 -36.50
N PHE A 465 -1.25 3.10 -36.21
CA PHE A 465 -1.42 3.62 -34.87
C PHE A 465 -2.88 3.51 -34.44
N ASP A 466 -3.13 2.72 -33.40
CA ASP A 466 -4.42 2.37 -32.82
C ASP A 466 -4.74 3.29 -31.64
N ASP A 467 -5.07 4.56 -31.91
CA ASP A 467 -5.56 5.52 -30.93
C ASP A 467 -6.78 6.29 -31.46
N LYS A 468 -7.76 6.53 -30.57
CA LYS A 468 -8.98 7.30 -30.85
C LYS A 468 -8.69 8.73 -31.30
N SER A 469 -7.54 9.28 -30.91
CA SER A 469 -7.11 10.63 -31.31
C SER A 469 -6.74 10.75 -32.80
N GLY A 470 -6.34 9.64 -33.44
CA GLY A 470 -5.90 9.62 -34.84
C GLY A 470 -4.54 10.28 -35.10
N THR A 471 -3.79 10.67 -34.07
CA THR A 471 -2.46 11.30 -34.19
C THR A 471 -1.50 10.75 -33.16
N LEU A 472 -0.30 10.37 -33.61
CA LEU A 472 0.79 9.94 -32.74
C LEU A 472 1.29 11.15 -31.92
N LYS A 473 1.06 11.16 -30.61
CA LYS A 473 1.48 12.26 -29.73
C LYS A 473 3.01 12.31 -29.58
N THR A 474 3.58 13.50 -29.38
CA THR A 474 5.04 13.74 -29.31
C THR A 474 5.75 12.89 -28.25
N ASP A 475 5.12 12.69 -27.09
CA ASP A 475 5.58 11.83 -26.01
C ASP A 475 5.65 10.34 -26.41
N LYS A 476 4.74 9.87 -27.27
CA LYS A 476 4.76 8.51 -27.81
C LYS A 476 5.80 8.32 -28.92
N VAL A 477 6.04 9.35 -29.73
CA VAL A 477 7.12 9.37 -30.73
C VAL A 477 8.46 9.14 -30.06
N GLN A 478 8.78 9.91 -29.01
CA GLN A 478 10.06 9.80 -28.30
C GLN A 478 10.28 8.41 -27.68
N ILE A 479 9.22 7.79 -27.14
CA ILE A 479 9.29 6.43 -26.59
C ILE A 479 9.58 5.40 -27.68
N LEU A 480 8.88 5.48 -28.82
CA LEU A 480 9.07 4.57 -29.95
C LEU A 480 10.47 4.70 -30.56
N GLU A 481 10.95 5.93 -30.74
CA GLU A 481 12.31 6.20 -31.21
C GLU A 481 13.36 5.57 -30.28
N GLY A 482 13.19 5.75 -28.97
CA GLY A 482 14.06 5.13 -27.97
C GLY A 482 14.09 3.61 -28.06
N ILE A 483 12.94 2.95 -28.26
CA ILE A 483 12.85 1.48 -28.41
C ILE A 483 13.55 1.02 -29.70
N LEU A 484 13.28 1.69 -30.83
CA LEU A 484 13.85 1.31 -32.13
C LEU A 484 15.38 1.43 -32.14
N GLN A 485 15.92 2.51 -31.55
CA GLN A 485 17.36 2.72 -31.49
C GLN A 485 18.04 1.82 -30.46
N ARG A 486 17.50 1.74 -29.23
CA ARG A 486 18.10 1.01 -28.12
C ARG A 486 17.97 -0.50 -28.26
N ASP A 487 16.78 -0.99 -28.58
CA ASP A 487 16.44 -2.41 -28.51
C ASP A 487 16.54 -3.11 -29.87
N PHE A 488 16.44 -2.37 -30.98
CA PHE A 488 16.47 -2.96 -32.34
C PHE A 488 17.57 -2.39 -33.24
N CYS A 489 18.42 -1.50 -32.70
CA CYS A 489 19.57 -0.89 -33.39
C CYS A 489 19.21 -0.20 -34.72
N PHE A 490 18.02 0.41 -34.82
CA PHE A 490 17.69 1.25 -35.97
C PHE A 490 18.64 2.45 -36.00
N THR A 491 19.22 2.74 -37.17
CA THR A 491 19.88 4.03 -37.40
C THR A 491 18.85 5.15 -37.36
N GLU A 492 19.30 6.39 -37.12
CA GLU A 492 18.43 7.56 -37.10
C GLU A 492 17.62 7.69 -38.41
N GLU A 493 18.24 7.39 -39.56
CA GLU A 493 17.57 7.40 -40.86
C GLU A 493 16.48 6.32 -40.96
N GLN A 494 16.78 5.09 -40.56
CA GLN A 494 15.82 3.97 -40.59
C GLN A 494 14.65 4.20 -39.62
N MET A 495 14.94 4.79 -38.46
CA MET A 495 13.94 5.15 -37.46
C MET A 495 12.98 6.21 -38.02
N HIS A 496 13.51 7.30 -38.59
CA HIS A 496 12.68 8.33 -39.24
C HIS A 496 11.84 7.74 -40.38
N GLN A 497 12.43 6.88 -41.22
CA GLN A 497 11.69 6.20 -42.28
C GLN A 497 10.56 5.33 -41.73
N PHE A 498 10.82 4.52 -40.71
CA PHE A 498 9.82 3.66 -40.09
C PHE A 498 8.70 4.47 -39.44
N MET A 499 9.03 5.54 -38.69
CA MET A 499 8.04 6.40 -38.04
C MET A 499 7.12 7.09 -39.05
N ASN A 500 7.67 7.53 -40.20
CA ASN A 500 6.88 8.11 -41.29
C ASN A 500 5.97 7.09 -42.01
N MET A 501 6.25 5.79 -41.89
CA MET A 501 5.43 4.73 -42.48
C MET A 501 4.23 4.32 -41.62
N ILE A 502 4.19 4.71 -40.33
CA ILE A 502 3.08 4.38 -39.44
C ILE A 502 1.85 5.21 -39.85
N LYS A 503 0.80 4.53 -40.30
CA LYS A 503 -0.46 5.16 -40.69
C LYS A 503 -1.34 5.45 -39.47
N SER A 504 -2.12 6.53 -39.49
CA SER A 504 -3.16 6.75 -38.48
C SER A 504 -4.40 5.94 -38.81
N GLY A 505 -5.04 5.33 -37.80
CA GLY A 505 -6.18 4.39 -37.95
C GLY A 505 -7.49 4.95 -38.54
N LYS A 506 -7.44 6.05 -39.31
CA LYS A 506 -8.54 6.55 -40.15
C LYS A 506 -8.36 6.26 -41.65
N GLU A 507 -7.21 5.71 -42.08
CA GLU A 507 -6.96 5.30 -43.48
C GLU A 507 -7.37 3.85 -43.79
#